data_AF-Q6LEL2-F1
#
_entry.id   AF-Q6LEL2-F1
#
_cell.length_a   1.000
_cell.length_b   1.000
_cell.length_c   1.000
_cell.angle_alpha   90.00
_cell.angle_beta   90.00
_cell.angle_gamma   90.00
#
_symmetry.space_group_name_H-M   'P 1'
#
loop_
_entity.id
_entity.type
_entity.pdbx_description
1 polymer ?
#
loop_
_entity_poly.entity_id
_entity_poly.type
_entity_poly.pdbx_seq_one_letter_code
_entity_poly.pdbx_strand_id
1 'polypeptide(L)' 'MRSLLILVLCFLPLAALGKVFGRCELAAAMKRHGLDNYRGYSLGN' A
#
# COMPACT_ATOMS: atom_id res chain seq x y z
N MET A 1 -21.16 1.85 -19.45
CA MET A 1 -19.71 1.95 -19.14
C MET A 1 -19.41 2.78 -17.90
N ARG A 2 -19.97 4.00 -17.73
CA ARG A 2 -19.77 4.83 -16.53
C ARG A 2 -20.22 4.19 -15.19
N SER A 3 -21.34 3.47 -15.19
CA SER A 3 -21.86 2.84 -13.96
C SER A 3 -20.91 1.77 -13.39
N LEU A 4 -20.16 1.05 -14.25
CA LEU A 4 -19.19 0.05 -13.80
C LEU A 4 -18.00 0.70 -13.09
N LEU A 5 -17.53 1.85 -13.58
CA LEU A 5 -16.46 2.63 -12.95
C LEU A 5 -16.88 3.12 -11.56
N ILE A 6 -18.11 3.63 -11.43
CA ILE A 6 -18.65 4.09 -10.14
C ILE A 6 -18.74 2.92 -9.16
N LEU A 7 -19.22 1.76 -9.62
CA LEU A 7 -19.30 0.56 -8.81
C LEU A 7 -17.92 0.14 -8.29
N VAL A 8 -16.92 0.03 -9.17
CA VAL A 8 -15.54 -0.32 -8.78
C VAL A 8 -14.98 0.67 -7.76
N LEU A 9 -15.20 1.98 -7.96
CA LEU A 9 -14.72 3.01 -7.05
C LEU A 9 -15.35 2.89 -5.66
N CYS A 10 -16.64 2.55 -5.57
CA CYS A 10 -17.34 2.33 -4.30
C CYS A 10 -16.83 1.10 -3.53
N PHE A 11 -16.41 0.04 -4.23
CA PHE A 11 -15.91 -1.19 -3.59
C PHE A 11 -14.41 -1.17 -3.28
N LEU A 12 -13.63 -0.33 -3.94
CA LEU A 12 -12.19 -0.19 -3.71
C LEU A 12 -11.80 0.03 -2.22
N PRO A 13 -12.46 0.91 -1.45
CA PRO A 13 -12.12 1.11 -0.04
C PRO A 13 -12.38 -0.12 0.84
N LEU A 14 -13.30 -1.02 0.46
CA LEU A 14 -13.54 -2.27 1.19
C LEU A 14 -12.34 -3.22 1.12
N ALA A 15 -11.55 -3.16 0.04
CA ALA A 15 -10.34 -3.97 -0.12
C ALA A 15 -9.16 -3.43 0.69
N ALA A 16 -9.20 -2.16 1.09
CA ALA A 16 -8.15 -1.49 1.86
C ALA A 16 -8.47 -1.54 3.37
N LEU A 17 -8.56 -2.75 3.93
CA LEU A 17 -8.61 -2.91 5.39
C LEU A 17 -7.26 -2.48 5.96
N GLY A 18 -7.25 -1.33 6.63
CA GLY A 18 -6.05 -0.77 7.23
C GLY A 18 -5.50 -1.66 8.34
N LYS A 19 -4.18 -1.88 8.34
CA LYS A 19 -3.43 -2.49 9.45
C LYS A 19 -2.43 -1.48 9.99
N VAL A 20 -2.35 -1.36 11.31
CA VAL A 20 -1.25 -0.63 11.98
C VAL A 20 -0.07 -1.57 12.08
N PHE A 21 1.01 -1.26 11.36
CA PHE A 21 2.25 -2.03 11.40
C PHE A 21 3.18 -1.52 12.51
N GLY A 22 3.89 -2.45 13.15
CA GLY A 22 5.04 -2.09 13.99
C GLY A 22 6.21 -1.58 13.13
N ARG A 23 7.16 -0.85 13.72
CA ARG A 23 8.26 -0.19 12.96
C ARG A 23 9.08 -1.17 12.10
N CYS A 24 9.56 -2.27 12.68
CA CYS A 24 10.32 -3.29 11.95
C CYS A 24 9.44 -4.16 11.04
N GLU A 25 8.17 -4.36 11.43
CA GLU A 25 7.20 -5.10 10.61
C GLU A 25 6.94 -4.36 9.29
N LEU A 26 6.76 -3.04 9.38
CA LEU A 26 6.61 -2.16 8.23
C LEU A 26 7.87 -2.17 7.35
N ALA A 27 9.04 -1.99 7.95
CA ALA A 27 10.30 -2.01 7.20
C ALA A 27 10.52 -3.34 6.47
N ALA A 28 10.18 -4.48 7.11
CA ALA A 28 10.26 -5.80 6.48
C ALA A 28 9.26 -5.95 5.33
N ALA A 29 8.01 -5.49 5.50
CA ALA A 29 7.01 -5.50 4.44
C ALA A 29 7.45 -4.63 3.24
N MET A 30 7.91 -3.40 3.51
CA MET A 30 8.41 -2.50 2.47
C MET A 30 9.59 -3.10 1.70
N LYS A 31 10.55 -3.72 2.41
CA LYS A 31 11.66 -4.43 1.77
C LYS A 31 11.18 -5.58 0.88
N ARG A 32 10.21 -6.38 1.32
CA ARG A 32 9.61 -7.48 0.52
C ARG A 32 8.91 -6.98 -0.74
N HIS A 33 8.33 -5.79 -0.68
CA HIS A 33 7.69 -5.13 -1.82
C HIS A 33 8.68 -4.37 -2.74
N GLY A 34 9.99 -4.46 -2.50
CA GLY A 34 11.00 -3.81 -3.32
C GLY A 34 11.06 -2.28 -3.17
N LEU A 35 10.54 -1.77 -2.04
CA LEU A 35 10.56 -0.33 -1.73
C LEU A 35 11.89 0.13 -1.11
N ASP A 36 12.79 -0.80 -0.80
CA ASP A 36 14.15 -0.46 -0.38
C ASP A 36 14.90 0.20 -1.55
N ASN A 37 15.46 1.39 -1.31
CA ASN A 37 16.14 2.21 -2.32
C ASN A 37 15.23 2.67 -3.49
N TYR A 38 13.91 2.65 -3.30
CA TYR A 38 12.99 3.15 -4.33
C TYR A 38 13.20 4.65 -4.56
N ARG A 39 13.51 5.03 -5.79
CA ARG A 39 13.86 6.42 -6.18
C ARG A 39 15.03 7.02 -5.40
N GLY A 40 15.94 6.19 -4.88
CA GLY A 40 17.09 6.63 -4.08
C GLY A 40 16.80 6.88 -2.60
N TYR A 41 15.58 6.58 -2.12
CA TYR A 41 15.23 6.69 -0.71
C TYR A 41 15.45 5.37 0.02
N SER A 42 16.20 5.43 1.13
CA SER A 42 16.32 4.31 2.07
C SER A 42 15.02 4.15 2.87
N LEU A 43 14.73 2.94 3.36
CA LEU A 43 13.54 2.66 4.19
C LEU A 43 13.45 3.47 5.49
N GLY A 44 14.57 4.03 5.95
CA GLY A 44 14.63 4.87 7.15
C GLY A 44 14.42 6.36 6.90
N ASN A 45 14.22 6.78 5.66
CA ASN A 45 14.00 8.18 5.28
C ASN A 45 12.54 8.59 5.47
#